data_AF-A0A352A006-F1
#
_entry.id   AF-A0A352A006-F1
#
_cell.length_a   1.000
_cell.length_b   1.000
_cell.length_c   1.000
_cell.angle_alpha   90.00
_cell.angle_beta   90.00
_cell.angle_gamma   90.00
#
_symmetry.space_group_name_H-M   'P 1'
#
loop_
_entity.id
_entity.type
_entity.pdbx_description
1 polymer ?
#
loop_
_entity_poly.entity_id
_entity_poly.type
_entity_poly.pdbx_seq_one_letter_code
_entity_poly.pdbx_strand_id
1 'polypeptide(L)'
;LLQRVQLVLTDFCVDHECSYHRLRLRSSGNVVHVDYHLILPDDMTMHEAHALATSCEELIRIAIDHNTEVFTHLESVSQPDGHV
;
A
#
# COMPACT_ATOMS: atom_id res chain seq x y z
N LEU A 1 -5.07 1.64 -15.06
CA LEU A 1 -4.89 2.04 -13.64
C LEU A 1 -4.38 0.90 -12.78
N LEU A 2 -5.13 -0.20 -12.64
CA LEU A 2 -4.71 -1.36 -11.82
C LEU A 2 -3.28 -1.82 -12.11
N GLN A 3 -2.92 -2.08 -13.37
CA GLN A 3 -1.57 -2.51 -13.74
C GLN A 3 -0.47 -1.50 -13.35
N ARG A 4 -0.75 -0.19 -13.42
CA ARG A 4 0.21 0.85 -13.01
C ARG A 4 0.45 0.79 -11.50
N VAL A 5 -0.62 0.64 -10.71
CA VAL A 5 -0.52 0.51 -9.25
C VAL A 5 0.18 -0.79 -8.86
N GLN A 6 -0.09 -1.89 -9.56
CA GLN A 6 0.59 -3.17 -9.33
C GLN A 6 2.09 -3.06 -9.59
N LEU A 7 2.51 -2.36 -10.66
CA LEU A 7 3.93 -2.13 -10.93
C LEU A 7 4.59 -1.32 -9.81
N VAL A 8 3.98 -0.19 -9.41
CA VAL A 8 4.50 0.64 -8.30
C VAL A 8 4.64 -0.18 -7.01
N LEU A 9 3.60 -0.94 -6.64
CA LEU A 9 3.63 -1.76 -5.43
C LEU A 9 4.66 -2.88 -5.50
N THR A 10 4.79 -3.54 -6.66
CA THR A 10 5.77 -4.62 -6.84
C THR A 10 7.19 -4.08 -6.72
N ASP A 11 7.51 -3.00 -7.42
CA ASP A 11 8.83 -2.39 -7.39
C ASP A 11 9.16 -1.87 -5.98
N PHE A 12 8.21 -1.17 -5.36
CA PHE A 12 8.36 -0.68 -3.99
C PHE A 12 8.62 -1.81 -2.98
N CYS A 13 7.90 -2.93 -3.10
CA CYS A 13 8.07 -4.06 -2.19
C CYS A 13 9.44 -4.74 -2.35
N VAL A 14 9.95 -4.82 -3.58
CA VAL A 14 11.30 -5.34 -3.85
C VAL A 14 12.37 -4.48 -3.19
N ASP A 15 12.21 -3.16 -3.20
CA ASP A 15 13.19 -2.21 -2.66
C ASP A 15 13.16 -2.08 -1.12
N HIS A 16 12.06 -2.47 -0.47
CA HIS A 16 11.79 -2.16 0.95
C HIS A 16 11.53 -3.37 1.85
N GLU A 17 11.86 -4.59 1.39
CA GLU A 17 11.72 -5.83 2.17
C GLU A 17 10.30 -6.03 2.74
N CYS A 18 9.29 -5.68 1.95
CA CYS A 18 7.89 -5.81 2.33
C CYS A 18 7.10 -6.55 1.24
N SER A 19 5.82 -6.82 1.50
CA SER A 19 4.93 -7.39 0.50
C SER A 19 3.54 -6.77 0.61
N TYR A 20 2.69 -6.98 -0.38
CA TYR A 20 1.33 -6.45 -0.36
C TYR A 20 0.31 -7.50 -0.78
N HIS A 21 -0.92 -7.33 -0.31
CA HIS A 21 -2.06 -8.11 -0.78
C HIS A 21 -3.35 -7.29 -0.78
N ARG A 22 -4.44 -7.91 -1.25
CA ARG A 22 -5.79 -7.32 -1.23
C ARG A 22 -5.92 -5.96 -1.92
N LEU A 23 -5.10 -5.70 -2.95
CA LEU A 23 -5.18 -4.47 -3.74
C LEU A 23 -6.57 -4.33 -4.39
N ARG A 24 -7.22 -3.22 -4.11
CA ARG A 24 -8.49 -2.82 -4.68
C ARG A 24 -8.39 -1.42 -5.24
N LEU A 25 -8.97 -1.25 -6.43
CA LEU A 25 -9.20 0.05 -7.04
C LEU A 25 -10.69 0.21 -7.30
N ARG A 26 -11.22 1.39 -7.00
CA ARG A 26 -12.58 1.79 -7.37
C ARG A 26 -12.59 3.23 -7.84
N SER A 27 -13.48 3.56 -8.75
CA SER A 27 -13.70 4.93 -9.22
C SER A 27 -15.04 5.44 -8.72
N SER A 28 -15.07 6.66 -8.21
CA SER A 28 -16.28 7.37 -7.78
C SER A 28 -16.26 8.78 -8.33
N GLY A 29 -17.09 9.05 -9.35
CA GLY A 29 -17.01 10.29 -10.12
C GLY A 29 -15.62 10.46 -10.73
N ASN A 30 -14.94 11.56 -10.37
CA ASN A 30 -13.59 11.89 -10.84
C ASN A 30 -12.48 11.50 -9.84
N VAL A 31 -12.80 10.69 -8.82
CA VAL A 31 -11.85 10.22 -7.79
C VAL A 31 -11.58 8.74 -7.98
N VAL A 32 -10.31 8.37 -7.97
CA VAL A 32 -9.85 6.98 -7.88
C VAL A 32 -9.50 6.71 -6.42
N HIS A 33 -10.11 5.69 -5.83
CA HIS A 33 -9.70 5.21 -4.51
C HIS A 33 -8.91 3.92 -4.67
N VAL A 34 -7.79 3.86 -3.98
CA VAL A 34 -6.89 2.71 -3.92
C VAL A 34 -6.78 2.28 -2.47
N ASP A 35 -7.03 1.01 -2.20
CA ASP A 35 -6.80 0.41 -0.89
C ASP A 35 -6.04 -0.91 -1.05
N TYR A 36 -5.10 -1.15 -0.13
CA TYR A 36 -4.28 -2.36 -0.11
C TYR A 36 -3.75 -2.58 1.31
N HIS A 37 -3.30 -3.81 1.61
CA HIS A 37 -2.53 -4.01 2.82
C HIS A 37 -1.05 -4.22 2.48
N LEU A 38 -0.20 -3.64 3.33
CA LEU A 38 1.24 -3.71 3.27
C LEU A 38 1.72 -4.55 4.46
N ILE A 39 2.36 -5.66 4.17
CA ILE A 39 2.89 -6.62 5.14
C ILE A 39 4.36 -6.28 5.36
N LEU A 40 4.72 -6.05 6.63
CA LEU A 40 6.01 -5.53 7.07
C LEU A 40 6.67 -6.48 8.09
N PRO A 41 8.00 -6.45 8.23
CA PRO A 41 8.72 -7.20 9.26
C PRO A 41 8.21 -6.92 10.68
N ASP A 42 8.20 -7.94 11.54
CA ASP A 42 7.68 -7.85 12.92
C ASP A 42 8.50 -6.92 13.82
N ASP A 43 9.77 -6.70 13.49
CA ASP A 43 10.69 -5.83 14.22
C ASP A 43 10.71 -4.39 13.70
N MET A 44 9.97 -4.09 12.63
CA MET A 44 9.84 -2.74 12.11
C MET A 44 9.07 -1.86 13.08
N THR A 45 9.59 -0.67 13.37
CA THR A 45 8.89 0.27 14.23
C THR A 45 7.66 0.84 13.53
N MET A 46 6.63 1.19 14.30
CA MET A 46 5.44 1.86 13.74
C MET A 46 5.78 3.16 12.98
N HIS A 47 6.86 3.84 13.37
CA HIS A 47 7.32 5.03 12.67
C HIS A 47 7.84 4.71 11.26
N GLU A 48 8.70 3.70 11.13
CA GLU A 48 9.23 3.24 9.84
C GLU A 48 8.11 2.69 8.94
N ALA A 49 7.19 1.92 9.53
CA ALA A 49 6.03 1.39 8.83
C ALA A 49 5.16 2.50 8.22
N HIS A 50 4.86 3.56 8.99
CA HIS A 50 4.13 4.72 8.50
C HIS A 50 4.92 5.52 7.45
N ALA A 51 6.24 5.62 7.58
CA ALA A 51 7.08 6.31 6.61
C ALA A 51 7.07 5.58 5.26
N LEU A 52 7.16 4.25 5.26
CA LEU A 52 7.05 3.41 4.06
C LEU A 52 5.66 3.53 3.42
N ALA A 53 4.60 3.41 4.22
CA ALA A 53 3.23 3.56 3.73
C ALA A 53 3.01 4.91 3.06
N THR A 54 3.41 6.01 3.71
CA THR A 54 3.28 7.38 3.17
C THR A 54 4.03 7.53 1.86
N SER A 55 5.24 6.97 1.78
CA SER A 55 6.08 7.03 0.57
C SER A 55 5.44 6.24 -0.58
N CYS A 56 4.92 5.05 -0.31
CA CYS A 56 4.24 4.23 -1.31
C CYS A 56 2.95 4.89 -1.82
N GLU A 57 2.15 5.46 -0.91
CA GLU A 57 0.93 6.20 -1.23
C GLU A 57 1.20 7.40 -2.15
N GLU A 58 2.31 8.12 -1.94
CA GLU A 58 2.72 9.22 -2.82
C GLU A 58 3.09 8.71 -4.22
N LEU A 59 3.88 7.63 -4.32
CA LEU A 59 4.24 7.03 -5.61
C LEU A 59 3.00 6.57 -6.40
N ILE A 60 2.02 5.97 -5.72
CA ILE A 60 0.75 5.57 -6.33
C ILE A 60 -0.01 6.80 -6.84
N ARG A 61 -0.09 7.87 -6.04
CA ARG A 61 -0.78 9.12 -6.43
C ARG A 61 -0.13 9.74 -7.67
N ILE A 62 1.20 9.80 -7.72
CA ILE A 62 1.95 10.29 -8.88
C ILE A 62 1.69 9.42 -10.12
N ALA A 63 1.61 8.09 -9.95
CA ALA A 63 1.45 7.16 -11.07
C ALA A 63 0.06 7.17 -11.71
N ILE A 64 -1.00 7.57 -11.00
CA ILE A 64 -2.39 7.42 -11.50
C ILE A 64 -2.86 8.61 -12.37
N ASP A 65 -2.22 9.78 -12.33
CA ASP A 65 -2.57 10.98 -13.14
C ASP A 65 -4.08 11.35 -13.06
N HIS A 66 -4.70 11.07 -11.92
CA HIS A 66 -6.08 11.42 -11.58
C HIS A 66 -6.14 11.85 -10.11
N ASN A 67 -7.25 12.48 -9.72
CA ASN A 67 -7.52 12.73 -8.31
C ASN A 67 -7.61 11.38 -7.57
N THR A 68 -6.62 11.08 -6.73
CA THR A 68 -6.43 9.75 -6.16
C THR A 68 -6.35 9.82 -4.64
N GLU A 69 -7.19 9.04 -3.99
CA GLU A 69 -7.10 8.77 -2.55
C GLU A 69 -6.53 7.37 -2.35
N VAL A 70 -5.51 7.25 -1.51
CA VAL A 70 -4.86 5.97 -1.21
C VAL A 70 -4.97 5.71 0.29
N PHE A 71 -5.36 4.49 0.66
CA PHE A 71 -5.40 4.03 2.03
C PHE A 71 -4.59 2.74 2.17
N THR A 72 -3.58 2.78 3.02
CA THR A 72 -2.75 1.60 3.33
C THR A 72 -3.14 1.01 4.67
N HIS A 73 -3.43 -0.29 4.71
CA HIS A 73 -3.51 -1.05 5.95
C HIS A 73 -2.14 -1.67 6.25
N LEU A 74 -1.59 -1.44 7.43
CA LEU A 74 -0.30 -2.02 7.82
C LEU A 74 -0.53 -3.33 8.57
N GLU A 75 0.13 -4.39 8.13
CA GLU A 75 0.13 -5.69 8.79
C GLU A 75 1.57 -6.11 9.10
N SER A 76 1.75 -6.81 10.21
CA SER A 76 2.99 -7.53 10.50
C SER A 76 2.97 -8.91 9.84
N VAL A 77 4.14 -9.48 9.55
CA VAL A 77 4.27 -10.85 9.03
C VAL A 77 3.61 -11.86 9.98
N SER A 78 3.82 -11.68 11.29
CA SER A 78 3.17 -12.45 12.33
C SER A 78 2.00 -11.66 12.89
N GLN A 79 0.78 -12.20 12.77
CA GLN A 79 -0.40 -11.63 13.43
C GLN A 79 -0.70 -12.40 14.72
N PRO A 80 -1.11 -11.73 15.81
CA PRO A 80 -1.52 -12.40 17.02
C PRO A 80 -2.81 -13.19 16.80
N ASP A 81 -2.99 -14.28 17.57
CA ASP A 81 -4.18 -15.11 17.52
C ASP A 81 -5.47 -14.27 17.70
N GLY A 82 -6.41 -14.41 16.76
CA GLY A 82 -7.70 -13.72 16.80
C GLY A 82 -7.81 -12.47 15.91
N HIS A 83 -6.79 -12.13 15.13
CA HIS A 83 -6.93 -11.18 14.03
C HIS A 83 -7.79 -11.79 12.91
N VAL A 84 -8.91 -11.14 12.55
CA VAL A 84 -9.82 -11.51 11.45
C VAL A 84 -9.94 -10.38 10.44
#